data_AF-B3Q5S0-F1
#
_entry.id   AF-B3Q5S0-F1
#
_cell.length_a   1.000
_cell.length_b   1.000
_cell.length_c   1.000
_cell.angle_alpha   90.00
_cell.angle_beta   90.00
_cell.angle_gamma   90.00
#
_symmetry.space_group_name_H-M   'P 1'
#
loop_
_entity.id
_entity.type
_entity.pdbx_description
1 polymer ?
#
loop_
_entity_poly.entity_id
_entity_poly.type
_entity_poly.pdbx_seq_one_letter_code
_entity_poly.pdbx_strand_id
1 'polypeptide(L)'
;MKFPEPPPGPVIRYSFLWKADYDEEKYEASKDRPCAIVLAAKVKDTAATQVVVIAITHSEPDPADASASLEMPAAVANRLALMPGGTGCD
;
A
#
# COMPACT_ATOMS: atom_id res chain seq x y z
N MET A 1 -4.15 -13.80 -19.78
CA MET A 1 -3.60 -14.42 -18.55
C MET A 1 -4.56 -14.14 -17.42
N LYS A 2 -4.82 -15.10 -16.52
CA LYS A 2 -5.65 -14.87 -15.33
C LYS A 2 -4.73 -14.44 -14.20
N PHE A 3 -4.96 -13.25 -13.64
CA PHE A 3 -4.24 -12.83 -12.43
C PHE A 3 -4.57 -13.80 -11.28
N PRO A 4 -3.59 -14.15 -10.43
CA PRO A 4 -3.87 -14.96 -9.26
C PRO A 4 -4.89 -14.26 -8.35
N GLU A 5 -5.68 -15.03 -7.58
CA GLU A 5 -6.46 -14.45 -6.49
C GLU A 5 -5.50 -13.72 -5.54
N PRO A 6 -5.81 -12.50 -5.07
CA PRO A 6 -4.90 -11.73 -4.23
C PRO A 6 -5.00 -12.19 -2.76
N PRO A 7 -4.05 -12.98 -2.22
CA PRO A 7 -4.07 -13.32 -0.80
C PRO A 7 -3.65 -12.11 0.06
N PRO A 8 -3.92 -12.12 1.37
CA PRO A 8 -3.20 -11.26 2.30
C PRO A 8 -1.68 -11.55 2.29
N GLY A 9 -0.85 -10.52 2.41
CA GLY A 9 0.62 -10.62 2.50
C GLY A 9 1.42 -9.96 1.37
N PRO A 10 1.07 -10.09 0.08
CA PRO A 10 1.79 -9.45 -1.02
C PRO A 10 1.82 -7.93 -0.87
N VAL A 11 2.94 -7.35 -1.29
CA VAL A 11 3.08 -5.90 -1.48
C VAL A 11 2.89 -5.58 -2.95
N ILE A 12 1.95 -4.70 -3.24
CA ILE A 12 1.61 -4.25 -4.59
C ILE A 12 1.97 -2.77 -4.77
N ARG A 13 2.07 -2.33 -6.02
CA ARG A 13 2.14 -0.90 -6.36
C ARG A 13 0.72 -0.41 -6.63
N TYR A 14 0.28 0.59 -5.87
CA TYR A 14 -1.04 1.18 -6.04
C TYR A 14 -0.95 2.70 -5.97
N SER A 15 -1.51 3.36 -6.98
CA SER A 15 -1.58 4.81 -7.08
C SER A 15 -2.93 5.26 -6.53
N PHE A 16 -2.92 5.81 -5.32
CA PHE A 16 -4.11 6.36 -4.69
C PHE A 16 -3.88 7.82 -4.30
N LEU A 17 -4.95 8.60 -4.40
CA LEU A 17 -4.95 10.01 -4.03
C LEU A 17 -4.91 10.13 -2.51
N TRP A 18 -3.90 10.82 -1.98
CA TRP A 18 -3.83 11.10 -0.55
C TRP A 18 -4.87 12.14 -0.17
N LYS A 19 -5.34 12.09 1.08
CA LYS A 19 -6.28 13.08 1.59
C LYS A 19 -5.72 14.50 1.48
N ALA A 20 -4.44 14.70 1.84
CA ALA A 20 -3.75 15.99 1.67
C ALA A 20 -3.66 16.43 0.20
N ASP A 21 -3.36 15.51 -0.73
CA ASP A 21 -3.33 15.83 -2.17
C ASP A 21 -4.73 16.26 -2.67
N TYR A 22 -5.78 15.58 -2.21
CA TYR A 22 -7.17 15.96 -2.50
C TYR A 22 -7.53 17.33 -1.90
N ASP A 23 -7.08 17.61 -0.67
CA ASP A 23 -7.31 18.90 0.00
C ASP A 23 -6.54 20.06 -0.68
N GLU A 24 -5.51 19.75 -1.47
CA GLU A 24 -4.81 20.64 -2.39
C GLU A 24 -5.42 20.67 -3.82
N GLU A 25 -6.65 20.19 -3.99
CA GLU A 25 -7.39 20.16 -5.27
C GLU A 25 -6.71 19.32 -6.36
N LYS A 26 -5.88 18.33 -6.00
CA LYS A 26 -5.38 17.34 -6.96
C LYS A 26 -6.43 16.26 -7.19
N TYR A 27 -6.48 15.76 -8.42
CA TYR A 27 -7.44 14.72 -8.83
C TYR A 27 -6.76 13.38 -9.16
N GLU A 28 -5.44 13.37 -9.27
CA GLU A 28 -4.66 12.18 -9.57
C GLU A 28 -3.58 11.95 -8.51
N ALA A 29 -3.27 10.68 -8.30
CA ALA A 29 -2.22 10.29 -7.39
C ALA A 29 -0.85 10.75 -7.92
N SER A 30 -0.07 11.39 -7.03
CA SER A 30 1.24 11.95 -7.35
C SER A 30 2.34 10.92 -7.66
N LYS A 31 2.15 9.66 -7.26
CA LYS A 31 3.12 8.55 -7.46
C LYS A 31 2.50 7.20 -7.13
N ASP A 32 3.09 6.13 -7.66
CA ASP A 32 2.83 4.78 -7.19
C ASP A 32 3.41 4.58 -5.79
N ARG A 33 2.70 3.84 -4.93
CA ARG A 33 3.11 3.56 -3.56
C ARG A 33 3.09 2.07 -3.27
N PRO A 34 4.03 1.57 -2.45
CA PRO A 34 3.99 0.17 -2.02
C PRO A 34 2.87 0.03 -0.98
N CYS A 35 1.98 -0.94 -1.19
CA CYS A 35 0.87 -1.23 -0.31
C CYS A 35 0.80 -2.72 -0.01
N ALA A 36 0.64 -3.09 1.27
CA ALA A 36 0.43 -4.48 1.65
C ALA A 36 -1.05 -4.83 1.60
N ILE A 37 -1.39 -5.97 1.02
CA ILE A 37 -2.75 -6.54 1.12
C ILE A 37 -2.91 -7.15 2.50
N VAL A 38 -3.88 -6.67 3.28
CA VAL A 38 -4.13 -7.15 4.66
C VAL A 38 -5.43 -7.92 4.79
N LEU A 39 -6.36 -7.74 3.86
CA LEU A 39 -7.61 -8.48 3.77
C LEU A 39 -7.96 -8.74 2.32
N ALA A 40 -8.48 -9.92 2.04
CA ALA A 40 -9.09 -10.28 0.77
C ALA A 40 -10.42 -11.00 1.04
N ALA A 41 -11.50 -10.48 0.47
CA ALA A 41 -12.85 -11.01 0.68
C ALA A 41 -13.59 -11.12 -0.66
N LYS A 42 -14.31 -12.23 -0.84
CA LYS A 42 -15.19 -12.40 -2.00
C LYS A 42 -16.40 -11.49 -1.86
N VAL A 43 -16.70 -10.73 -2.91
CA VAL A 43 -17.90 -9.88 -2.94
C VAL A 43 -19.09 -10.77 -3.25
N LYS A 44 -20.11 -10.72 -2.38
CA LYS A 44 -21.32 -11.53 -2.49
C LYS A 44 -21.97 -11.33 -3.87
N ASP A 45 -22.44 -12.44 -4.46
CA ASP A 45 -23.14 -12.47 -5.75
C ASP A 45 -22.32 -11.94 -6.94
N THR A 46 -20.99 -11.90 -6.82
CA THR A 46 -20.08 -11.55 -7.94
C THR A 46 -18.88 -12.49 -8.01
N ALA A 47 -18.14 -12.45 -9.12
CA ALA A 47 -16.84 -13.11 -9.25
C ALA A 47 -15.68 -12.25 -8.69
N ALA A 48 -15.94 -11.07 -8.14
CA ALA A 48 -14.92 -10.13 -7.71
C ALA A 48 -14.40 -10.44 -6.30
N THR A 49 -13.11 -10.11 -6.08
CA THR A 49 -12.49 -10.09 -4.76
C THR A 49 -12.19 -8.65 -4.40
N GLN A 50 -12.70 -8.18 -3.27
CA GLN A 50 -12.35 -6.89 -2.69
C GLN A 50 -11.17 -7.09 -1.75
N VAL A 51 -10.18 -6.20 -1.84
CA VAL A 51 -9.02 -6.20 -0.96
C VAL A 51 -8.94 -4.92 -0.16
N VAL A 52 -8.42 -5.02 1.07
CA VAL A 52 -7.98 -3.87 1.85
C VAL A 52 -6.47 -3.82 1.79
N VAL A 53 -5.95 -2.65 1.48
CA VAL A 53 -4.51 -2.40 1.41
C VAL A 53 -4.11 -1.32 2.40
N ILE A 54 -2.92 -1.45 2.98
CA ILE A 54 -2.32 -0.43 3.85
C ILE A 54 -1.06 0.08 3.15
N ALA A 55 -0.96 1.40 3.04
CA ALA A 55 0.19 2.06 2.45
C ALA A 55 1.43 1.90 3.33
N ILE A 56 2.58 1.66 2.71
CA ILE A 56 3.88 1.62 3.40
C ILE A 56 4.59 2.94 3.11
N THR A 57 5.06 3.59 4.18
CA THR A 57 5.76 4.88 4.13
C THR A 57 7.07 4.82 4.88
N HIS A 58 8.06 5.62 4.45
CA HIS A 58 9.31 5.84 5.20
C HIS A 58 9.22 7.01 6.16
N SER A 59 8.19 7.85 6.02
CA SER A 59 7.93 8.95 6.94
C SER A 59 7.23 8.41 8.19
N GLU A 60 7.48 9.07 9.32
CA GLU A 60 6.70 8.84 10.53
C GLU A 60 5.20 9.12 10.28
N PRO A 61 4.30 8.37 10.93
CA PRO A 61 2.88 8.65 10.83
C PRO A 61 2.54 9.98 11.50
N ASP A 62 1.45 10.61 11.05
CA ASP A 62 0.87 11.75 11.77
C ASP A 62 0.53 11.31 13.21
N PRO A 63 0.74 12.16 14.24
CA PRO A 63 0.33 11.87 15.61
C PRO A 63 -1.11 11.36 15.75
N ALA A 64 -2.06 11.86 14.94
CA ALA A 64 -3.45 11.42 14.95
C ALA A 64 -3.61 9.94 14.50
N ASP A 65 -2.73 9.47 13.61
CA ASP A 65 -2.77 8.13 13.01
C ASP A 65 -1.78 7.16 13.67
N ALA A 66 -1.04 7.60 14.70
CA ALA A 66 -0.02 6.78 15.36
C ALA A 66 -0.58 5.46 15.91
N SER A 67 -1.81 5.48 16.45
CA SER A 67 -2.47 4.26 16.97
C SER A 67 -2.95 3.29 15.88
N ALA A 68 -3.14 3.79 14.66
CA ALA A 68 -3.53 3.01 13.48
C ALA A 68 -2.32 2.61 12.62
N SER A 69 -1.11 2.95 13.06
CA SER A 69 0.14 2.71 12.34
C SER A 69 0.95 1.62 13.01
N LEU A 70 1.67 0.83 12.21
CA LEU A 70 2.56 -0.22 12.70
C LEU A 70 3.94 -0.02 12.07
N GLU A 71 4.97 0.01 12.91
CA GLU A 71 6.35 0.04 12.43
C GLU A 71 6.70 -1.27 11.72
N MET A 72 7.28 -1.15 10.53
CA MET A 72 7.84 -2.28 9.81
C MET A 72 9.31 -2.48 10.20
N PRO A 73 9.70 -3.68 10.67
CA PRO A 73 11.11 -3.95 10.95
C PRO A 73 11.98 -3.75 9.71
N ALA A 74 13.12 -3.06 9.85
CA ALA A 74 14.02 -2.75 8.73
C ALA A 74 14.47 -3.99 7.94
N ALA A 75 14.67 -5.13 8.60
CA ALA A 75 15.01 -6.40 7.94
C ALA A 75 13.91 -6.88 6.97
N VAL A 76 12.64 -6.66 7.31
CA VAL A 76 11.50 -6.99 6.44
C VAL A 76 11.46 -6.06 5.23
N ALA A 77 11.60 -4.75 5.46
CA ALA A 77 11.62 -3.76 4.39
C ALA A 77 12.80 -3.99 3.41
N ASN A 78 13.98 -4.34 3.91
CA ASN A 78 15.13 -4.72 3.08
C ASN A 78 14.85 -5.98 2.26
N ARG A 79 14.30 -7.03 2.88
CA ARG A 79 13.94 -8.27 2.17
C ARG A 79 12.90 -8.04 1.07
N LEU A 80 12.01 -7.07 1.25
CA LEU A 80 11.00 -6.68 0.28
C LEU A 80 11.48 -5.59 -0.70
N ALA A 81 12.76 -5.22 -0.67
CA ALA A 81 13.35 -4.17 -1.49
C ALA A 81 12.60 -2.82 -1.42
N LEU A 82 12.06 -2.49 -0.24
CA LEU A 82 11.36 -1.23 -0.02
C LEU A 82 12.28 -0.10 0.42
N MET A 83 13.51 -0.40 0.84
CA MET A 83 14.47 0.61 1.30
C MET A 83 15.26 1.22 0.11
N PRO A 84 15.48 2.54 0.08
CA PRO A 84 16.34 3.16 -0.92
C PRO A 84 17.78 2.65 -0.73
N GLY A 85 18.28 1.85 -1.68
CA GLY A 85 19.60 1.20 -1.60
C GLY A 85 19.74 -0.10 -2.41
N GLY A 86 18.65 -0.66 -2.92
CA GLY A 86 18.66 -1.73 -3.92
C GLY A 86 18.14 -1.20 -5.25
N THR A 87 18.97 -1.25 -6.29
CA THR A 87 18.68 -0.86 -7.69
C THR A 87 17.21 -1.00 -8.10
N GLY A 88 16.49 0.12 -8.21
CA GLY A 88 15.15 0.13 -8.79
C GLY A 88 14.17 1.06 -8.10
N CYS A 89 14.47 2.36 -8.04
CA CYS A 89 13.51 3.43 -7.80
C CYS A 89 14.12 4.73 -8.35
N ASP A 90 14.06 4.88 -9.67
CA ASP A 90 13.96 6.15 -10.39
C ASP A 90 12.76 6.02 -11.35
#